data_AF-A0A7C4VTB3-F1
#
_entry.id   AF-A0A7C4VTB3-F1
#
_cell.length_a   1.000
_cell.length_b   1.000
_cell.length_c   1.000
_cell.angle_alpha   90.00
_cell.angle_beta   90.00
_cell.angle_gamma   90.00
#
_symmetry.space_group_name_H-M   'P 1'
#
loop_
_entity.id
_entity.type
_entity.pdbx_description
1 polymer ?
#
loop_
_entity_poly.entity_id
_entity_poly.type
_entity_poly.pdbx_seq_one_letter_code
_entity_poly.pdbx_strand_id
1 'polypeptide(L)'
;MGPLYGCTFTSKSKKCIILKSPRGNSDNSKNFQRSAKSNKKEIKRILYLYDQEIKYLDEQIRRLTSQLTSFGIGHENTYFIFLSDHGEQFFEHGEWGHGRLYDYILHVPLITVGPEIPQKTLIRQQVSLIDIAPTIADLCKTAKPKTFLGKSLLPLINKDDQNEGDVVISETLLSDYSCRAREWKYILHLRTQTHELYNLREDPEEKLNLADQYSQQTSAFRNILKKQILNEQKIQKELNEERAKFLKEKQHILKNYPKRSENFITKVLGIPI
;
A
#
# COMPACT_ATOMS: atom_id res chain seq x y z
N MET A 1 3.36 15.67 31.14
CA MET A 1 2.31 15.55 30.11
C MET A 1 2.35 14.13 29.57
N GLY A 2 1.31 13.35 29.85
CA GLY A 2 1.36 11.88 29.88
C GLY A 2 1.20 11.16 28.53
N PRO A 3 1.30 9.82 28.54
CA PRO A 3 1.15 8.96 27.37
C PRO A 3 -0.31 8.52 27.19
N LEU A 4 -0.81 8.53 25.95
CA LEU A 4 -2.10 7.93 25.60
C LEU A 4 -1.88 6.54 25.00
N TYR A 5 -2.05 5.53 25.84
CA TYR A 5 -2.26 4.13 25.44
C TYR A 5 -3.77 3.86 25.51
N GLY A 6 -4.41 3.53 24.39
CA GLY A 6 -5.81 3.11 24.36
C GLY A 6 -5.92 1.60 24.61
N CYS A 7 -6.45 1.21 25.77
CA CYS A 7 -6.86 -0.14 26.11
C CYS A 7 -8.31 -0.06 26.60
N THR A 8 -9.23 -0.81 26.01
CA THR A 8 -10.62 -0.91 26.49
C THR A 8 -10.92 -2.36 26.88
N PHE A 9 -11.24 -2.54 28.16
CA PHE A 9 -11.64 -3.80 28.79
C PHE A 9 -13.17 -3.90 28.86
N THR A 10 -13.71 -5.11 28.71
CA THR A 10 -14.98 -5.50 29.35
C THR A 10 -14.84 -6.85 30.06
N SER A 11 -15.55 -6.98 31.18
CA SER A 11 -15.23 -7.91 32.27
C SER A 11 -15.62 -9.37 31.99
N LYS A 12 -14.64 -10.27 32.03
CA LYS A 12 -14.55 -11.45 32.94
C LYS A 12 -13.43 -12.38 32.42
N SER A 13 -12.34 -12.40 33.18
CA SER A 13 -11.26 -13.39 33.18
C SER A 13 -10.88 -14.03 31.83
N LYS A 14 -9.83 -13.49 31.17
CA LYS A 14 -8.79 -14.29 30.51
C LYS A 14 -7.58 -13.37 30.28
N LYS A 15 -6.40 -13.87 30.67
CA LYS A 15 -5.10 -13.19 30.64
C LYS A 15 -4.92 -12.41 29.33
N CYS A 16 -4.75 -11.08 29.44
CA CYS A 16 -4.20 -10.26 28.38
C CYS A 16 -2.73 -10.67 28.19
N ILE A 17 -2.45 -11.48 27.19
CA ILE A 17 -1.09 -11.69 26.71
C ILE A 17 -0.92 -10.69 25.59
N ILE A 18 -0.27 -9.56 25.92
CA ILE A 18 0.24 -8.64 24.91
C ILE A 18 1.23 -9.45 24.07
N LEU A 19 0.82 -9.87 22.87
CA LEU A 19 1.78 -10.27 21.85
C LEU A 19 2.51 -8.98 21.48
N LYS A 20 3.65 -8.74 22.11
CA LYS A 20 4.58 -7.73 21.63
C LYS A 20 4.96 -8.17 20.22
N SER A 21 4.42 -7.50 19.20
CA SER A 21 5.14 -7.36 17.94
C SER A 21 6.54 -6.91 18.34
N PRO A 22 7.61 -7.66 18.02
CA PRO A 22 8.96 -7.26 18.37
C PRO A 22 9.31 -6.05 17.52
N ARG A 23 8.91 -4.87 17.98
CA ARG A 23 9.46 -3.61 17.50
C ARG A 23 10.95 -3.66 17.85
N GLY A 24 11.78 -3.85 16.83
CA GLY A 24 13.19 -3.45 16.86
C GLY A 24 14.25 -4.53 17.12
N ASN A 25 14.01 -5.83 16.88
CA ASN A 25 15.16 -6.76 16.75
C ASN A 25 14.86 -7.95 15.82
N SER A 26 15.68 -8.13 14.78
CA SER A 26 15.49 -9.13 13.72
C SER A 26 15.61 -10.59 14.20
N ASP A 27 16.23 -10.83 15.35
CA ASP A 27 16.37 -12.17 15.92
C ASP A 27 15.11 -12.63 16.67
N ASN A 28 14.36 -11.71 17.29
CA ASN A 28 13.11 -12.04 17.98
C ASN A 28 11.98 -12.36 17.01
N SER A 29 11.91 -11.66 15.87
CA SER A 29 10.94 -11.96 14.82
C SER A 29 11.20 -13.32 14.16
N LYS A 30 12.47 -13.65 13.88
CA LYS A 30 12.87 -14.96 13.32
C LYS A 30 12.54 -16.13 14.27
N ASN A 31 12.80 -15.96 15.57
CA ASN A 31 12.48 -17.00 16.56
C ASN A 31 10.97 -17.18 16.72
N PHE A 32 10.19 -16.09 16.68
CA PHE A 32 8.73 -16.16 16.68
C PHE A 32 8.19 -16.86 15.43
N GLN A 33 8.68 -16.50 14.23
CA GLN A 33 8.27 -17.13 12.98
C GLN A 33 8.54 -18.64 12.97
N ARG A 34 9.72 -19.09 13.43
CA ARG A 34 10.06 -20.51 13.52
C ARG A 34 9.17 -21.29 14.51
N SER A 35 8.86 -20.69 15.65
CA SER A 35 8.01 -21.30 16.69
C SER A 35 6.53 -21.36 16.30
N ALA A 36 6.02 -20.29 15.67
CA ALA A 36 4.63 -20.22 15.24
C ALA A 36 4.35 -21.14 14.04
N LYS A 37 5.28 -21.24 13.07
CA LYS A 37 5.14 -22.10 11.88
C LYS A 37 4.88 -23.57 12.20
N SER A 38 5.49 -24.10 13.26
CA SER A 38 5.35 -25.50 13.65
C SER A 38 4.11 -25.77 14.52
N ASN A 39 3.39 -24.72 14.95
CA ASN A 39 2.27 -24.82 15.87
C ASN A 39 0.95 -24.32 15.26
N LYS A 40 0.19 -25.23 14.66
CA LYS A 40 -1.14 -24.94 14.07
C LYS A 40 -2.10 -24.23 15.04
N LYS A 41 -1.98 -24.47 16.35
CA LYS A 41 -2.82 -23.80 17.36
C LYS A 41 -2.47 -22.32 17.49
N GLU A 42 -1.20 -21.97 17.34
CA GLU A 42 -0.74 -20.58 17.39
C GLU A 42 -1.17 -19.83 16.12
N ILE A 43 -1.03 -20.44 14.94
CA ILE A 43 -1.54 -19.84 13.68
C ILE A 43 -3.04 -19.55 13.78
N LYS A 44 -3.84 -20.52 14.24
CA LYS A 44 -5.29 -20.31 14.46
C LYS A 44 -5.58 -19.18 15.45
N ARG A 45 -4.74 -19.02 16.48
CA ARG A 45 -4.89 -17.93 17.45
C ARG A 45 -4.56 -16.58 16.82
N ILE A 46 -3.52 -16.49 16.00
CA ILE A 46 -3.15 -15.27 15.28
C ILE A 46 -4.27 -14.85 14.34
N LEU A 47 -4.80 -15.78 13.54
CA LEU A 47 -5.94 -15.53 12.66
C LEU A 47 -7.17 -15.03 13.44
N TYR A 48 -7.50 -15.69 14.56
CA TYR A 48 -8.60 -15.23 15.41
C TYR A 48 -8.40 -13.79 15.93
N LEU A 49 -7.18 -13.43 16.32
CA LEU A 49 -6.88 -12.07 16.77
C LEU A 49 -6.99 -11.06 15.62
N TYR A 50 -6.52 -11.43 14.43
CA TYR A 50 -6.66 -10.61 13.23
C TYR A 50 -8.14 -10.35 12.88
N ASP A 51 -8.98 -11.38 12.97
CA ASP A 51 -10.43 -11.25 12.79
C ASP A 51 -11.07 -10.31 13.83
N GLN A 52 -10.57 -10.30 15.08
CA GLN A 52 -11.04 -9.36 16.09
C GLN A 52 -10.65 -7.91 15.77
N GLU A 53 -9.46 -7.67 15.22
CA GLU A 53 -9.03 -6.34 14.78
C GLU A 53 -9.90 -5.84 13.61
N ILE A 54 -10.24 -6.71 12.65
CA ILE A 54 -11.16 -6.38 11.56
C ILE A 54 -12.54 -5.99 12.13
N LYS A 55 -13.08 -6.80 13.05
CA LYS A 55 -14.37 -6.50 13.68
C LYS A 55 -14.35 -5.17 14.44
N TYR A 56 -13.26 -4.90 15.17
CA TYR A 56 -13.10 -3.63 15.87
C TYR A 56 -13.05 -2.45 14.91
N LEU A 57 -12.32 -2.58 13.79
CA LEU A 57 -12.26 -1.56 12.74
C LEU A 57 -13.64 -1.29 12.12
N ASP A 58 -14.43 -2.34 11.83
CA ASP A 58 -15.82 -2.18 11.35
C ASP A 58 -16.67 -1.35 12.32
N GLU A 59 -16.58 -1.63 13.63
CA GLU A 59 -17.27 -0.85 14.65
C GLU A 59 -16.83 0.62 14.67
N GLN A 60 -15.53 0.91 14.46
CA GLN A 60 -15.04 2.28 14.38
C GLN A 60 -15.49 2.99 13.08
N ILE A 61 -15.51 2.29 11.93
CA ILE A 61 -16.02 2.85 10.68
C ILE A 61 -17.49 3.21 10.82
N ARG A 62 -18.30 2.32 11.41
CA ARG A 62 -19.71 2.59 11.71
C ARG A 62 -19.89 3.81 12.60
N ARG A 63 -19.09 3.92 13.66
CA ARG A 63 -19.12 5.08 14.57
C ARG A 63 -18.79 6.38 13.83
N LEU A 64 -17.71 6.39 13.05
CA LEU A 64 -17.27 7.56 12.29
C LEU A 64 -18.33 8.00 11.28
N THR A 65 -18.79 7.08 10.43
CA THR A 65 -19.77 7.36 9.39
C THR A 65 -21.11 7.82 9.96
N SER A 66 -21.57 7.21 11.06
CA SER A 66 -22.79 7.66 11.76
C SER A 66 -22.66 9.09 12.31
N GLN A 67 -21.50 9.44 12.87
CA GLN A 67 -21.24 10.80 13.34
C GLN A 67 -21.19 11.80 12.18
N LEU A 68 -20.51 11.47 11.08
CA LEU A 68 -20.48 12.31 9.87
C LEU A 68 -21.89 12.55 9.33
N THR A 69 -22.72 11.51 9.25
CA THR A 69 -24.11 11.62 8.80
C THR A 69 -24.92 12.55 9.71
N SER A 70 -24.68 12.55 11.03
CA SER A 70 -25.36 13.48 11.95
C SER A 70 -25.00 14.95 11.72
N PHE A 71 -23.89 15.23 11.04
CA PHE A 71 -23.48 16.58 10.60
C PHE A 71 -23.91 16.90 9.16
N GLY A 72 -24.72 16.05 8.53
CA GLY A 72 -25.13 16.21 7.13
C GLY A 72 -24.04 15.82 6.12
N ILE A 73 -23.03 15.05 6.54
CA ILE A 73 -21.97 14.51 5.68
C ILE A 73 -22.27 13.02 5.46
N GLY A 74 -22.99 12.73 4.37
CA GLY A 74 -23.44 11.40 4.03
C GLY A 74 -22.97 10.97 2.63
N HIS A 75 -23.33 9.76 2.23
CA HIS A 75 -22.91 9.21 0.94
C HIS A 75 -23.63 9.88 -0.25
N GLU A 76 -24.68 10.67 0.01
CA GLU A 76 -25.38 11.51 -0.95
C GLU A 76 -24.58 12.76 -1.37
N ASN A 77 -23.58 13.18 -0.59
CA ASN A 77 -22.76 14.36 -0.89
C ASN A 77 -21.25 14.16 -0.68
N THR A 78 -20.84 12.97 -0.25
CA THR A 78 -19.45 12.64 0.08
C THR A 78 -19.08 11.29 -0.51
N TYR A 79 -17.90 11.22 -1.14
CA TYR A 79 -17.31 9.96 -1.55
C TYR A 79 -16.53 9.33 -0.39
N PHE A 80 -16.87 8.09 -0.07
CA PHE A 80 -16.14 7.24 0.86
C PHE A 80 -15.40 6.16 0.06
N ILE A 81 -14.08 6.16 0.13
CA ILE A 81 -13.21 5.18 -0.52
C ILE A 81 -12.46 4.42 0.57
N PHE A 82 -12.76 3.12 0.71
CA PHE A 82 -12.13 2.22 1.66
C PHE A 82 -11.16 1.31 0.92
N LEU A 83 -9.93 1.24 1.39
CA LEU A 83 -8.89 0.37 0.83
C LEU A 83 -7.90 -0.09 1.90
N SER A 84 -7.06 -1.06 1.55
CA SER A 84 -5.84 -1.39 2.30
C SER A 84 -4.62 -1.01 1.49
N ASP A 85 -3.51 -0.68 2.14
CA ASP A 85 -2.21 -0.47 1.50
C ASP A 85 -1.56 -1.81 1.11
N HIS A 86 -1.73 -2.82 1.96
CA HIS A 86 -1.38 -4.22 1.70
C HIS A 86 -2.20 -5.17 2.57
N GLY A 87 -2.09 -6.47 2.31
CA GLY A 87 -2.63 -7.55 3.15
C GLY A 87 -1.63 -8.06 4.17
N GLU A 88 -1.89 -9.24 4.73
CA GLU A 88 -1.01 -9.89 5.70
C GLU A 88 -1.02 -11.39 5.43
N GLN A 89 0.17 -12.00 5.50
CA GLN A 89 0.32 -13.43 5.27
C GLN A 89 0.52 -14.17 6.60
N PHE A 90 -0.11 -15.33 6.76
CA PHE A 90 -0.11 -16.18 7.95
C PHE A 90 0.49 -17.58 7.67
N PHE A 91 1.69 -17.61 7.09
CA PHE A 91 2.48 -18.81 6.76
C PHE A 91 2.02 -19.63 5.55
N GLU A 92 1.16 -19.11 4.69
CA GLU A 92 0.70 -19.78 3.45
C GLU A 92 1.87 -20.16 2.53
N HIS A 93 2.94 -19.34 2.53
CA HIS A 93 4.22 -19.55 1.82
C HIS A 93 5.39 -19.60 2.83
N GLY A 94 5.10 -20.04 4.06
CA GLY A 94 6.11 -20.38 5.05
C GLY A 94 6.69 -19.23 5.86
N GLU A 95 6.17 -18.01 5.73
CA GLU A 95 6.53 -16.81 6.49
C GLU A 95 5.29 -16.06 6.98
N TRP A 96 5.44 -15.28 8.06
CA TRP A 96 4.41 -14.37 8.58
C TRP A 96 4.86 -12.93 8.39
N GLY A 97 3.97 -12.07 7.91
CA GLY A 97 4.25 -10.68 7.55
C GLY A 97 3.83 -10.34 6.12
N HIS A 98 4.20 -9.14 5.68
CA HIS A 98 3.83 -8.57 4.38
C HIS A 98 5.04 -8.19 3.52
N GLY A 99 6.14 -8.93 3.69
CA GLY A 99 7.40 -8.71 2.96
C GLY A 99 7.48 -9.43 1.62
N ARG A 100 6.39 -10.01 1.13
CA ARG A 100 6.31 -10.84 -0.09
C ARG A 100 5.26 -10.27 -1.04
N LEU A 101 5.29 -10.76 -2.28
CA LEU A 101 4.46 -10.25 -3.38
C LEU A 101 3.37 -11.25 -3.81
N TYR A 102 2.90 -12.08 -2.89
CA TYR A 102 1.75 -12.98 -3.09
C TYR A 102 0.42 -12.21 -3.00
N ASP A 103 -0.67 -12.76 -3.54
CA ASP A 103 -1.99 -12.13 -3.56
C ASP A 103 -2.55 -11.92 -2.16
N TYR A 104 -2.16 -12.75 -1.19
CA TYR A 104 -2.43 -12.51 0.24
C TYR A 104 -1.94 -11.13 0.72
N ILE A 105 -0.94 -10.54 0.06
CA ILE A 105 -0.39 -9.21 0.35
C ILE A 105 -0.88 -8.16 -0.64
N LEU A 106 -0.97 -8.50 -1.92
CA LEU A 106 -1.20 -7.51 -2.98
C LEU A 106 -2.68 -7.31 -3.34
N HIS A 107 -3.52 -8.31 -3.13
CA HIS A 107 -4.94 -8.23 -3.47
C HIS A 107 -5.73 -7.67 -2.28
N VAL A 108 -5.81 -6.35 -2.24
CA VAL A 108 -6.43 -5.57 -1.15
C VAL A 108 -7.88 -5.21 -1.46
N PRO A 109 -8.72 -4.97 -0.43
CA PRO A 109 -10.05 -4.41 -0.66
C PRO A 109 -9.95 -3.02 -1.30
N LEU A 110 -10.91 -2.71 -2.18
CA LEU A 110 -11.18 -1.37 -2.67
C LEU A 110 -12.69 -1.21 -2.84
N ILE A 111 -13.30 -0.40 -1.99
CA ILE A 111 -14.75 -0.17 -1.95
C ILE A 111 -15.00 1.32 -2.03
N THR A 112 -15.79 1.75 -3.00
CA THR A 112 -16.18 3.15 -3.18
C THR A 112 -17.69 3.29 -3.03
N VAL A 113 -18.13 4.27 -2.24
CA VAL A 113 -19.52 4.65 -2.04
C VAL A 113 -19.62 6.16 -2.17
N GLY A 114 -20.62 6.69 -2.87
CA GLY A 114 -20.80 8.13 -2.99
C GLY A 114 -21.85 8.51 -4.03
N PRO A 115 -21.97 9.81 -4.32
CA PRO A 115 -22.87 10.32 -5.35
C PRO A 115 -22.56 9.68 -6.71
N GLU A 116 -23.60 9.30 -7.46
CA GLU A 116 -23.45 8.76 -8.82
C GLU A 116 -22.65 7.44 -8.93
N ILE A 117 -22.20 6.86 -7.81
CA ILE A 117 -21.54 5.55 -7.80
C ILE A 117 -22.61 4.44 -7.82
N PRO A 118 -22.59 3.52 -8.80
CA PRO A 118 -23.54 2.42 -8.88
C PRO A 118 -23.48 1.51 -7.65
N GLN A 119 -24.62 1.30 -7.01
CA GLN A 119 -24.73 0.37 -5.89
C GLN A 119 -24.64 -1.08 -6.37
N LYS A 120 -24.19 -1.97 -5.46
CA LYS A 120 -24.16 -3.44 -5.67
C LYS A 120 -23.42 -3.87 -6.96
N THR A 121 -22.43 -3.10 -7.38
CA THR A 121 -21.63 -3.39 -8.58
C THR A 121 -20.29 -3.96 -8.15
N LEU A 122 -19.90 -5.08 -8.77
CA LEU A 122 -18.59 -5.71 -8.59
C LEU A 122 -17.80 -5.57 -9.89
N ILE A 123 -16.64 -4.91 -9.81
CA ILE A 123 -15.67 -4.79 -10.90
C ILE A 123 -14.63 -5.88 -10.69
N ARG A 124 -14.44 -6.75 -11.69
CA ARG A 124 -13.47 -7.87 -11.65
C ARG A 124 -12.18 -7.54 -12.36
N GLN A 125 -12.18 -6.48 -13.16
CA GLN A 125 -11.03 -5.98 -13.88
C GLN A 125 -9.94 -5.59 -12.88
N GLN A 126 -8.70 -5.88 -13.27
CA GLN A 126 -7.54 -5.56 -12.48
C GLN A 126 -7.33 -4.03 -12.41
N VAL A 127 -7.10 -3.54 -11.20
CA VAL A 127 -6.82 -2.13 -10.89
C VAL A 127 -5.63 -2.04 -9.93
N SER A 128 -5.06 -0.85 -9.77
CA SER A 128 -3.93 -0.60 -8.88
C SER A 128 -4.21 0.54 -7.90
N LEU A 129 -3.52 0.55 -6.76
CA LEU A 129 -3.62 1.63 -5.78
C LEU A 129 -3.18 3.00 -6.34
N ILE A 130 -2.32 3.02 -7.37
CA ILE A 130 -1.92 4.27 -8.05
C ILE A 130 -3.06 4.90 -8.84
N ASP A 131 -4.13 4.16 -9.12
CA ASP A 131 -5.33 4.62 -9.84
C ASP A 131 -6.26 5.46 -8.94
N ILE A 132 -6.09 5.38 -7.61
CA ILE A 132 -6.93 6.09 -6.65
C ILE A 132 -6.77 7.60 -6.75
N ALA A 133 -5.53 8.09 -6.84
CA ALA A 133 -5.24 9.52 -6.94
C ALA A 133 -5.88 10.19 -8.18
N PRO A 134 -5.71 9.69 -9.42
CA PRO A 134 -6.41 10.23 -10.59
C PRO A 134 -7.93 10.06 -10.51
N THR A 135 -8.43 8.99 -9.90
CA THR A 135 -9.89 8.80 -9.68
C THR A 135 -10.46 9.89 -8.76
N ILE A 136 -9.80 10.18 -7.64
CA ILE A 136 -10.22 11.25 -6.73
C ILE A 136 -10.19 12.61 -7.44
N ALA A 137 -9.14 12.88 -8.22
CA ALA A 137 -9.05 14.13 -8.97
C ALA A 137 -10.24 14.31 -9.92
N ASP A 138 -10.66 13.24 -10.61
CA ASP A 138 -11.81 13.27 -11.51
C ASP A 138 -13.15 13.38 -10.77
N LEU A 139 -13.32 12.67 -9.65
CA LEU A 139 -14.50 12.81 -8.79
C LEU A 139 -14.67 14.24 -8.27
N CYS A 140 -13.55 14.89 -7.94
CA CYS A 140 -13.52 16.28 -7.51
C CYS A 140 -13.49 17.30 -8.67
N LYS A 141 -13.48 16.84 -9.93
CA LYS A 141 -13.40 17.69 -11.14
C LYS A 141 -12.19 18.64 -11.13
N THR A 142 -11.05 18.15 -10.64
CA THR A 142 -9.79 18.91 -10.56
C THR A 142 -8.78 18.45 -11.61
N ALA A 143 -7.78 19.31 -11.89
CA ALA A 143 -6.74 18.96 -12.85
C ALA A 143 -5.84 17.83 -12.31
N LYS A 144 -5.60 16.81 -13.13
CA LYS A 144 -4.67 15.72 -12.82
C LYS A 144 -3.23 16.15 -13.12
N PRO A 145 -2.31 16.09 -12.14
CA PRO A 145 -0.89 16.27 -12.40
C PRO A 145 -0.38 15.25 -13.43
N LYS A 146 0.53 15.68 -14.33
CA LYS A 146 1.17 14.78 -15.29
C LYS A 146 2.05 13.71 -14.63
N THR A 147 2.36 13.86 -13.35
CA THR A 147 3.13 12.91 -12.55
C THR A 147 2.31 11.72 -12.08
N PHE A 148 0.99 11.74 -12.23
CA PHE A 148 0.16 10.58 -11.93
C PHE A 148 0.41 9.49 -12.98
N LEU A 149 0.83 8.32 -12.52
CA LEU A 149 1.10 7.17 -13.37
C LEU A 149 -0.12 6.26 -13.55
N GLY A 150 -1.06 6.31 -12.60
CA GLY A 150 -2.31 5.55 -12.66
C GLY A 150 -3.34 6.17 -13.60
N LYS A 151 -4.43 5.43 -13.81
CA LYS A 151 -5.59 5.87 -14.60
C LYS A 151 -6.81 6.02 -13.70
N SER A 152 -7.72 6.90 -14.08
CA SER A 152 -8.97 7.06 -13.36
C SER A 152 -9.84 5.80 -13.52
N LEU A 153 -10.47 5.36 -12.43
CA LEU A 153 -11.36 4.20 -12.41
C LEU A 153 -12.80 4.54 -12.80
N LEU A 154 -13.13 5.83 -13.00
CA LEU A 154 -14.49 6.25 -13.36
C LEU A 154 -15.02 5.59 -14.65
N PRO A 155 -14.23 5.44 -15.74
CA PRO A 155 -14.67 4.72 -16.92
C PRO A 155 -15.06 3.27 -16.63
N LEU A 156 -14.35 2.59 -15.72
CA LEU A 156 -14.70 1.23 -15.29
C LEU A 156 -15.99 1.22 -14.47
N ILE A 157 -16.15 2.19 -13.55
CA ILE A 157 -17.36 2.34 -12.72
C ILE A 157 -18.60 2.60 -13.59
N ASN A 158 -18.45 3.42 -14.64
CA ASN A 158 -19.52 3.77 -15.58
C ASN A 158 -19.74 2.72 -16.68
N LYS A 159 -18.91 1.67 -16.74
CA LYS A 159 -18.91 0.61 -17.77
C LYS A 159 -18.54 1.10 -19.19
N ASP A 160 -17.88 2.24 -19.29
CA ASP A 160 -17.37 2.81 -20.53
C ASP A 160 -16.07 2.12 -21.00
N ASP A 161 -15.36 1.46 -20.09
CA ASP A 161 -14.18 0.65 -20.39
C ASP A 161 -14.44 -0.84 -20.10
N GLN A 162 -14.21 -1.69 -21.10
CA GLN A 162 -14.42 -3.15 -21.05
C GLN A 162 -13.11 -3.93 -21.30
N ASN A 163 -11.96 -3.26 -21.29
CA ASN A 163 -10.68 -3.94 -21.47
C ASN A 163 -10.41 -4.93 -20.32
N GLU A 164 -9.64 -5.98 -20.59
CA GLU A 164 -9.36 -7.10 -19.67
C GLU A 164 -8.47 -6.73 -18.46
N GLY A 165 -8.27 -5.45 -18.17
CA GLY A 165 -7.43 -4.93 -17.10
C GLY A 165 -5.98 -4.71 -17.51
N ASP A 166 -5.37 -3.66 -16.97
CA ASP A 166 -3.98 -3.29 -17.24
C ASP A 166 -2.99 -4.23 -16.54
N VAL A 167 -1.74 -4.20 -17.01
CA VAL A 167 -0.61 -4.79 -16.28
C VAL A 167 -0.39 -4.02 -14.98
N VAL A 168 -0.38 -4.73 -13.85
CA VAL A 168 -0.07 -4.15 -12.53
C VAL A 168 1.28 -4.65 -12.07
N ILE A 169 2.11 -3.70 -11.62
CA ILE A 169 3.44 -3.96 -11.08
C ILE A 169 3.44 -3.61 -9.60
N SER A 170 4.11 -4.43 -8.80
CA SER A 170 4.32 -4.18 -7.38
C SER A 170 5.76 -4.48 -7.02
N GLU A 171 6.26 -3.80 -5.99
CA GLU A 171 7.66 -3.88 -5.59
C GLU A 171 7.79 -3.90 -4.07
N THR A 172 8.90 -4.45 -3.60
CA THR A 172 9.30 -4.37 -2.19
C THR A 172 10.56 -3.52 -2.04
N LEU A 173 10.79 -3.02 -0.82
CA LEU A 173 12.02 -2.29 -0.48
C LEU A 173 13.31 -3.09 -0.71
N LEU A 174 13.23 -4.42 -0.75
CA LEU A 174 14.38 -5.31 -0.98
C LEU A 174 14.56 -5.68 -2.46
N SER A 175 13.86 -4.97 -3.36
CA SER A 175 13.93 -5.09 -4.82
C SER A 175 13.38 -6.41 -5.38
N ASP A 176 12.45 -7.05 -4.68
CA ASP A 176 11.58 -8.04 -5.32
C ASP A 176 10.51 -7.29 -6.12
N TYR A 177 10.19 -7.80 -7.31
CA TYR A 177 9.19 -7.23 -8.21
C TYR A 177 8.15 -8.27 -8.58
N SER A 178 6.91 -7.86 -8.75
CA SER A 178 5.86 -8.69 -9.32
C SER A 178 5.17 -7.99 -10.46
N CYS A 179 4.72 -8.76 -11.45
CA CYS A 179 3.94 -8.30 -12.58
C CYS A 179 2.74 -9.23 -12.74
N ARG A 180 1.54 -8.66 -12.66
CA ARG A 180 0.28 -9.38 -12.86
C ARG A 180 -0.39 -8.89 -14.13
N ALA A 181 -0.80 -9.81 -14.98
CA ALA A 181 -1.56 -9.51 -16.19
C ALA A 181 -2.53 -10.65 -16.47
N ARG A 182 -3.83 -10.33 -16.56
CA ARG A 182 -4.92 -11.31 -16.71
C ARG A 182 -4.85 -12.35 -15.56
N GLU A 183 -4.84 -13.63 -15.91
CA GLU A 183 -4.76 -14.76 -14.98
C GLU A 183 -3.32 -15.11 -14.57
N TRP A 184 -2.30 -14.44 -15.12
CA TRP A 184 -0.91 -14.78 -14.87
C TRP A 184 -0.25 -13.77 -13.94
N LYS A 185 0.62 -14.29 -13.08
CA LYS A 185 1.44 -13.48 -12.18
C LYS A 185 2.86 -14.00 -12.16
N TYR A 186 3.80 -13.08 -12.30
CA TYR A 186 5.22 -13.34 -12.26
C TYR A 186 5.84 -12.60 -11.08
N ILE A 187 6.71 -13.28 -10.33
CA ILE A 187 7.49 -12.70 -9.23
C ILE A 187 8.98 -12.89 -9.57
N LEU A 188 9.75 -11.82 -9.43
CA LEU A 188 11.20 -11.81 -9.61
C LEU A 188 11.86 -11.43 -8.28
N HIS A 189 12.66 -12.35 -7.75
CA HIS A 189 13.48 -12.08 -6.58
C HIS A 189 14.87 -11.66 -7.04
N LEU A 190 15.14 -10.35 -7.08
CA LEU A 190 16.40 -9.85 -7.65
C LEU A 190 17.62 -10.32 -6.86
N ARG A 191 17.52 -10.43 -5.52
CA ARG A 191 18.64 -10.82 -4.67
C ARG A 191 19.08 -12.26 -4.90
N THR A 192 18.13 -13.17 -5.01
CA THR A 192 18.39 -14.61 -5.21
C THR A 192 18.47 -14.99 -6.67
N GLN A 193 18.10 -14.08 -7.59
CA GLN A 193 17.97 -14.31 -9.02
C GLN A 193 17.00 -15.45 -9.37
N THR A 194 16.06 -15.73 -8.46
CA THR A 194 14.99 -16.70 -8.67
C THR A 194 13.74 -16.01 -9.19
N HIS A 195 12.86 -16.79 -9.80
CA HIS A 195 11.61 -16.28 -10.30
C HIS A 195 10.49 -17.31 -10.17
N GLU A 196 9.27 -16.81 -10.10
CA GLU A 196 8.07 -17.59 -9.92
C GLU A 196 7.04 -17.16 -10.96
N LEU A 197 6.27 -18.10 -11.48
CA LEU A 197 5.15 -17.85 -12.37
C LEU A 197 3.95 -18.66 -11.90
N TYR A 198 2.81 -18.00 -11.77
CA TYR A 198 1.55 -18.61 -11.32
C TYR A 198 0.43 -18.31 -12.29
N ASN A 199 -0.46 -19.28 -12.48
CA ASN A 199 -1.76 -19.08 -13.10
C ASN A 199 -2.80 -18.96 -11.98
N LEU A 200 -3.22 -17.74 -11.66
CA LEU A 200 -4.14 -17.43 -10.56
C LEU A 200 -5.57 -17.95 -10.77
N ARG A 201 -5.92 -18.32 -12.01
CA ARG A 201 -7.22 -18.94 -12.28
C ARG A 201 -7.25 -20.41 -11.84
N GLU A 202 -6.14 -21.11 -12.04
CA GLU A 202 -6.00 -22.54 -11.72
C GLU A 202 -5.41 -22.75 -10.31
N ASP A 203 -4.55 -21.84 -9.88
CA ASP A 203 -3.83 -21.85 -8.61
C ASP A 203 -3.92 -20.47 -7.93
N PRO A 204 -5.10 -20.11 -7.39
CA PRO A 204 -5.31 -18.85 -6.70
C PRO A 204 -4.51 -18.72 -5.39
N GLU A 205 -3.95 -19.82 -4.89
CA GLU A 205 -3.12 -19.84 -3.68
C GLU A 205 -1.62 -19.79 -3.99
N GLU A 206 -1.23 -19.67 -5.27
CA GLU A 206 0.15 -19.48 -5.74
C GLU A 206 1.13 -20.58 -5.24
N LYS A 207 0.67 -21.83 -5.19
CA LYS A 207 1.45 -22.96 -4.65
C LYS A 207 2.35 -23.64 -5.67
N LEU A 208 1.99 -23.62 -6.95
CA LEU A 208 2.69 -24.32 -8.01
C LEU A 208 3.46 -23.32 -8.88
N ASN A 209 4.77 -23.24 -8.69
CA ASN A 209 5.63 -22.43 -9.55
C ASN A 209 5.75 -23.09 -10.94
N LEU A 210 5.23 -22.40 -11.96
CA LEU A 210 5.17 -22.83 -13.36
C LEU A 210 6.30 -22.24 -14.23
N ALA A 211 7.25 -21.50 -13.66
CA ALA A 211 8.16 -20.67 -14.45
C ALA A 211 9.06 -21.47 -15.41
N ASP A 212 9.49 -22.67 -14.99
CA ASP A 212 10.30 -23.58 -15.81
C ASP A 212 9.47 -24.26 -16.91
N GLN A 213 8.19 -24.52 -16.63
CA GLN A 213 7.28 -25.19 -17.56
C GLN A 213 6.79 -24.25 -18.68
N TYR A 214 6.61 -22.96 -18.37
CA TYR A 214 6.07 -21.95 -19.29
C TYR A 214 7.11 -20.88 -19.63
N SER A 215 8.28 -21.32 -20.12
CA SER A 215 9.45 -20.46 -20.34
C SER A 215 9.21 -19.25 -21.26
N GLN A 216 8.33 -19.38 -22.27
CA GLN A 216 7.96 -18.28 -23.15
C GLN A 216 7.18 -17.18 -22.41
N GLN A 217 6.17 -17.58 -21.62
CA GLN A 217 5.38 -16.69 -20.77
C GLN A 217 6.26 -16.04 -19.71
N THR A 218 7.08 -16.82 -19.01
CA THR A 218 8.07 -16.33 -18.04
C THR A 218 8.96 -15.25 -18.66
N SER A 219 9.44 -15.48 -19.88
CA SER A 219 10.29 -14.52 -20.60
C SER A 219 9.54 -13.25 -20.98
N ALA A 220 8.26 -13.34 -21.37
CA ALA A 220 7.43 -12.18 -21.66
C ALA A 220 7.26 -11.27 -20.42
N PHE A 221 6.89 -11.85 -19.28
CA PHE A 221 6.78 -11.13 -18.01
C PHE A 221 8.11 -10.53 -17.54
N ARG A 222 9.20 -11.30 -17.65
CA ARG A 222 10.54 -10.80 -17.33
C ARG A 222 10.91 -9.58 -18.16
N ASN A 223 10.56 -9.56 -19.44
CA ASN A 223 10.81 -8.42 -20.31
C ASN A 223 10.00 -7.19 -19.93
N ILE A 224 8.76 -7.35 -19.46
CA ILE A 224 7.95 -6.24 -18.93
C ILE A 224 8.64 -5.63 -17.71
N LEU A 225 8.97 -6.45 -16.70
CA LEU A 225 9.64 -5.96 -15.50
C LEU A 225 11.01 -5.36 -15.79
N LYS A 226 11.80 -5.95 -16.70
CA LYS A 226 13.09 -5.39 -17.09
C LYS A 226 12.96 -3.98 -17.65
N LYS A 227 11.96 -3.73 -18.51
CA LYS A 227 11.69 -2.39 -19.04
C LYS A 227 11.31 -1.42 -17.93
N GLN A 228 10.46 -1.85 -17.00
CA GLN A 228 10.05 -1.04 -15.85
C GLN A 228 11.25 -0.66 -14.97
N ILE A 229 12.05 -1.64 -14.56
CA ILE A 229 13.24 -1.44 -13.71
C ILE A 229 14.23 -0.47 -14.38
N LEU A 230 14.48 -0.63 -15.68
CA LEU A 230 15.36 0.28 -16.42
C LEU A 230 14.81 1.71 -16.47
N ASN A 231 13.48 1.87 -16.59
CA ASN A 231 12.83 3.16 -16.58
C ASN A 231 12.92 3.83 -15.20
N GLU A 232 12.68 3.09 -14.13
CA GLU A 232 12.82 3.56 -12.74
C GLU A 232 14.26 4.01 -12.44
N GLN A 233 15.25 3.21 -12.84
CA GLN A 233 16.66 3.58 -12.67
C GLN A 233 17.02 4.86 -13.41
N LYS A 234 16.47 5.07 -14.62
CA LYS A 234 16.65 6.29 -15.38
C LYS A 234 16.04 7.50 -14.65
N ILE A 235 14.78 7.39 -14.23
CA ILE A 235 14.08 8.46 -13.49
C ILE A 235 14.82 8.79 -12.19
N GLN A 236 15.23 7.77 -11.43
CA GLN A 236 15.95 7.95 -10.17
C GLN A 236 17.29 8.67 -10.37
N LYS A 237 17.99 8.38 -11.48
CA LYS A 237 19.21 9.08 -11.86
C LYS A 237 18.95 10.56 -12.16
N GLU A 238 17.94 10.87 -12.97
CA GLU A 238 17.54 12.25 -13.30
C GLU A 238 17.16 13.04 -12.04
N LEU A 239 16.35 12.44 -11.14
CA LEU A 239 15.98 13.06 -9.86
C LEU A 239 17.18 13.31 -8.94
N ASN A 240 18.14 12.39 -8.92
CA ASN A 240 19.35 12.55 -8.12
C ASN A 240 20.25 13.67 -8.66
N GLU A 241 20.33 13.83 -9.98
CA GLU A 241 21.04 14.93 -10.64
C GLU A 241 20.39 16.29 -10.34
N GLU A 242 19.05 16.38 -10.43
CA GLU A 242 18.30 17.58 -10.06
C GLU A 242 18.46 17.93 -8.57
N ARG A 243 18.36 16.93 -7.69
CA ARG A 243 18.56 17.11 -6.25
C ARG A 243 19.96 17.60 -5.95
N ALA A 244 20.99 17.08 -6.63
CA ALA A 244 22.36 17.55 -6.49
C ALA A 244 22.51 19.01 -6.94
N LYS A 245 21.85 19.42 -8.03
CA LYS A 245 21.83 20.82 -8.50
C LYS A 245 21.15 21.74 -7.49
N PHE A 246 19.97 21.37 -7.00
CA PHE A 246 19.25 22.12 -5.97
C PHE A 246 20.06 22.26 -4.68
N LEU A 247 20.74 21.20 -4.22
CA LEU A 247 21.58 21.26 -3.02
C LEU A 247 22.79 22.19 -3.21
N LYS A 248 23.42 22.22 -4.39
CA LYS A 248 24.50 23.17 -4.72
C LYS A 248 24.00 24.61 -4.70
N GLU A 249 22.83 24.86 -5.28
CA GLU A 249 22.21 26.19 -5.29
C GLU A 249 21.82 26.64 -3.88
N LYS A 250 21.18 25.77 -3.09
CA LYS A 250 20.87 26.02 -1.67
C LYS A 250 22.14 26.36 -0.87
N GLN A 251 23.24 25.63 -1.08
CA GLN A 251 24.52 25.92 -0.44
C GLN A 251 25.10 27.28 -0.88
N HIS A 252 24.99 27.62 -2.17
CA HIS A 252 25.41 28.92 -2.69
C HIS A 252 24.59 30.06 -2.06
N ILE A 253 23.26 29.92 -2.00
CA ILE A 253 22.36 30.88 -1.35
C ILE A 253 22.71 31.01 0.14
N LEU A 254 22.90 29.91 0.86
CA LEU A 254 23.23 29.95 2.29
C LEU A 254 24.60 30.58 2.57
N LYS A 255 25.59 30.42 1.68
CA LYS A 255 26.91 31.07 1.81
C LYS A 255 26.85 32.57 1.52
N ASN A 256 25.99 32.99 0.61
CA ASN A 256 25.87 34.38 0.17
C ASN A 256 24.71 35.14 0.83
N TYR A 257 23.96 34.47 1.71
CA TYR A 257 22.92 35.12 2.50
C TYR A 257 23.59 36.08 3.49
N PRO A 258 23.28 37.39 3.47
CA PRO A 258 23.81 38.29 4.47
C PRO A 258 23.38 37.79 5.85
N LYS A 259 24.36 37.56 6.74
CA LYS A 259 24.07 37.29 8.16
C LYS A 259 23.15 38.42 8.63
N ARG A 260 21.89 38.08 8.94
CA ARG A 260 20.95 39.03 9.53
C ARG A 260 21.65 39.64 10.74
N SER A 261 21.94 40.93 10.68
CA SER A 261 22.25 41.67 11.90
C SER A 261 21.06 41.50 12.84
N GLU A 262 21.33 41.26 14.12
CA GLU A 262 20.35 40.96 15.17
C GLU A 262 19.28 42.04 15.41
N ASN A 263 19.19 43.07 14.55
CA ASN A 263 18.37 44.26 14.75
C ASN A 263 17.14 44.38 13.83
N PHE A 264 16.74 43.33 13.09
CA PHE A 264 15.58 43.45 12.19
C PHE A 264 14.24 43.43 12.95
N ILE A 265 14.15 42.73 14.08
CA ILE A 265 12.90 42.66 14.88
C ILE A 265 12.68 43.97 15.65
N THR A 266 13.74 44.58 16.19
CA THR A 266 13.67 45.85 16.93
C THR A 266 13.37 47.06 16.05
N LYS A 267 13.79 47.07 14.77
CA LYS A 267 13.55 48.20 13.86
C LYS A 267 12.17 48.25 13.23
N VAL A 268 11.47 47.12 13.09
CA VAL A 268 10.18 47.06 12.37
C VAL A 268 8.98 47.12 13.31
N LEU A 269 9.10 46.61 14.54
CA LEU A 269 7.95 46.50 15.44
C LEU A 269 7.93 47.55 16.57
N GLY A 270 9.00 48.31 16.80
CA GLY A 270 8.97 49.43 17.76
C GLY A 270 8.64 49.05 19.21
N ILE A 271 8.78 47.77 19.59
CA ILE A 271 8.54 47.30 20.96
C ILE A 271 9.92 47.09 21.63
N PRO A 272 10.26 47.85 22.69
CA PRO A 272 11.45 47.56 23.49
C PRO A 272 11.21 46.29 24.32
N ILE A 273 12.28 45.51 24.52
CA ILE A 273 12.30 44.34 25.42
C ILE A 273 12.18 44.83 26.87
#